data_AF-A0A354V057-F1
#
_entry.id   AF-A0A354V057-F1
#
_cell.length_a   1.000
_cell.length_b   1.000
_cell.length_c   1.000
_cell.angle_alpha   90.00
_cell.angle_beta   90.00
_cell.angle_gamma   90.00
#
_symmetry.space_group_name_H-M   'P 1'
#
loop_
_entity.id
_entity.type
_entity.pdbx_description
1 polymer ?
#
loop_
_entity_poly.entity_id
_entity_poly.type
_entity_poly.pdbx_seq_one_letter_code
_entity_poly.pdbx_strand_id
1 'polypeptide(L)'
;GGNALKFYASIRLEIRRIGQIKERDEVVGNQTRVKVVKNKLAPPFRQVEFDIMYGEGISKVGELLDLGVKAAVVEKSGAWFSYDSQRIGQGRENAKQFLRDHRTLADAIEVKVREHSGVIANTMLTTADDTEEAEAAE
;
A
#
# COMPACT_ATOMS: atom_id res chain seq x y z
N GLY A 1 21.65 -21.29 -8.74
CA GLY A 1 22.27 -21.38 -7.40
C GLY A 1 21.58 -20.50 -6.37
N GLY A 2 20.33 -20.80 -5.99
CA GLY A 2 19.55 -19.98 -5.03
C GLY A 2 19.27 -20.64 -3.67
N ASN A 3 19.63 -21.93 -3.49
CA ASN A 3 19.24 -22.69 -2.30
C ASN A 3 19.88 -22.16 -1.02
N ALA A 4 21.16 -21.74 -1.06
CA ALA A 4 21.81 -21.14 0.11
C ALA A 4 21.16 -19.80 0.50
N LEU A 5 20.76 -18.98 -0.48
CA LEU A 5 20.16 -17.67 -0.24
C LEU A 5 18.87 -17.77 0.58
N LYS A 6 18.08 -18.83 0.40
CA LYS A 6 16.87 -19.10 1.20
C LYS A 6 17.17 -19.16 2.70
N PHE A 7 18.33 -19.72 3.09
CA PHE A 7 18.69 -19.91 4.50
C PHE A 7 19.41 -18.71 5.09
N TYR A 8 20.31 -18.08 4.33
CA TYR A 8 21.11 -16.94 4.80
C TYR A 8 20.36 -15.61 4.81
N ALA A 9 19.42 -15.38 3.88
CA ALA A 9 18.69 -14.11 3.83
C ALA A 9 17.88 -13.87 5.11
N SER A 10 17.98 -12.68 5.69
CA SER A 10 17.19 -12.26 6.85
C SER A 10 15.77 -11.86 6.48
N ILE A 11 15.60 -11.28 5.28
CA ILE A 11 14.31 -10.89 4.71
C ILE A 11 14.24 -11.47 3.30
N ARG A 12 13.09 -12.05 2.94
CA ARG A 12 12.77 -12.45 1.57
C ARG A 12 11.40 -11.90 1.20
N LEU A 13 11.36 -11.24 0.05
CA LEU A 13 10.16 -10.64 -0.52
C LEU A 13 9.82 -11.40 -1.80
N GLU A 14 8.58 -11.83 -1.90
CA GLU A 14 7.99 -12.37 -3.12
C GLU A 14 7.17 -11.28 -3.78
N ILE A 15 7.55 -10.89 -5.00
CA ILE A 15 6.93 -9.79 -5.73
C ILE A 15 6.13 -10.40 -6.88
N ARG A 16 4.84 -10.08 -6.96
CA ARG A 16 3.94 -10.52 -8.03
C ARG A 16 3.17 -9.34 -8.60
N ARG A 17 3.06 -9.27 -9.92
CA ARG A 17 2.15 -8.32 -10.58
C ARG A 17 0.73 -8.86 -10.50
N ILE A 18 -0.19 -8.08 -9.92
CA ILE A 18 -1.61 -8.42 -9.77
C ILE A 18 -2.41 -7.93 -10.97
N GLY A 19 -2.14 -6.69 -11.41
CA GLY A 19 -2.97 -6.01 -12.40
C GLY A 19 -2.22 -4.91 -13.14
N GLN A 20 -2.87 -4.40 -14.18
CA GLN A 20 -2.41 -3.25 -14.96
C GLN A 20 -3.25 -2.04 -14.60
N ILE A 21 -2.59 -0.91 -14.37
CA ILE A 21 -3.24 0.37 -14.17
C ILE A 21 -3.37 1.02 -15.55
N LYS A 22 -4.61 1.28 -15.95
CA LYS A 22 -4.93 1.91 -17.23
C LYS A 22 -5.53 3.28 -16.98
N GLU A 23 -5.07 4.26 -17.76
CA GLU A 23 -5.71 5.55 -17.87
C GLU A 23 -6.33 5.64 -19.26
N ARG A 24 -7.67 5.60 -19.31
CA ARG A 24 -8.44 5.45 -20.56
C ARG A 24 -8.01 4.17 -21.31
N ASP A 25 -7.26 4.30 -22.39
CA ASP A 25 -6.77 3.18 -23.23
C ASP A 25 -5.28 2.89 -23.05
N GLU A 26 -4.53 3.71 -22.32
CA GLU A 26 -3.09 3.55 -22.13
C GLU A 26 -2.75 2.87 -20.80
N VAL A 27 -1.77 1.95 -20.83
CA VAL A 27 -1.27 1.28 -19.61
C VAL A 27 -0.21 2.18 -18.97
N VAL A 28 -0.58 2.85 -17.89
CA VAL A 28 0.27 3.82 -17.18
C VAL A 28 1.09 3.19 -16.05
N GLY A 29 0.75 1.96 -15.63
CA GLY A 29 1.49 1.28 -14.57
C GLY A 29 1.04 -0.15 -14.28
N ASN A 30 1.62 -0.74 -13.24
CA ASN A 30 1.29 -2.07 -12.73
C ASN A 30 0.97 -2.00 -11.24
N GLN A 31 -0.12 -2.67 -10.84
CA GLN A 31 -0.40 -2.94 -9.44
C GLN A 31 0.37 -4.20 -9.02
N THR A 32 1.17 -4.09 -7.97
CA THR A 32 2.12 -5.12 -7.55
C THR A 32 1.86 -5.50 -6.09
N ARG A 33 1.80 -6.80 -5.82
CA ARG A 33 1.74 -7.38 -4.47
C ARG A 33 3.13 -7.82 -4.06
N VAL A 34 3.50 -7.53 -2.82
CA VAL A 34 4.72 -8.03 -2.20
C VAL A 34 4.35 -8.81 -0.93
N LYS A 35 4.67 -10.10 -0.89
CA LYS A 35 4.52 -10.96 0.28
C LYS A 35 5.87 -11.17 0.95
N VAL A 36 5.93 -10.95 2.26
CA VAL A 36 7.15 -11.18 3.06
C VAL A 36 7.24 -12.67 3.42
N VAL A 37 7.79 -13.49 2.54
CA VAL A 37 7.88 -14.96 2.74
C VAL A 37 8.89 -15.38 3.81
N LYS A 38 9.82 -14.50 4.20
CA LYS A 38 10.73 -14.71 5.32
C LYS A 38 11.05 -13.39 5.98
N ASN A 39 10.90 -13.31 7.30
CA ASN A 39 11.30 -12.17 8.10
C ASN A 39 11.90 -12.68 9.42
N LYS A 40 13.16 -12.33 9.70
CA LYS A 40 13.82 -12.65 10.97
C LYS A 40 13.72 -11.54 12.03
N LEU A 41 13.18 -10.37 11.68
CA LEU A 41 13.13 -9.19 12.56
C LEU A 41 11.72 -8.92 13.10
N ALA A 42 10.68 -9.31 12.36
CA ALA A 42 9.29 -9.08 12.72
C ALA A 42 8.42 -10.26 12.21
N PRO A 43 7.10 -10.28 12.50
CA PRO A 43 6.20 -11.31 11.99
C PRO A 43 6.32 -11.48 10.47
N PRO A 44 6.51 -12.71 9.97
CA PRO A 44 6.54 -13.00 8.53
C PRO A 44 5.12 -12.98 7.92
N PHE A 45 5.04 -13.24 6.60
CA PHE A 45 3.82 -13.42 5.80
C PHE A 45 2.92 -12.22 5.58
N ARG A 46 3.29 -11.05 6.11
CA ARG A 46 2.63 -9.78 5.77
C ARG A 46 2.68 -9.51 4.27
N GLN A 47 1.60 -8.94 3.76
CA GLN A 47 1.44 -8.59 2.35
C GLN A 47 1.19 -7.09 2.22
N VAL A 48 1.75 -6.48 1.18
CA VAL A 48 1.49 -5.09 0.82
C VAL A 48 1.22 -5.00 -0.67
N GLU A 49 0.32 -4.10 -1.04
CA GLU A 49 0.01 -3.78 -2.42
C GLU A 49 0.36 -2.34 -2.67
N PHE A 50 1.06 -2.08 -3.78
CA PHE A 50 1.38 -0.73 -4.22
C PHE A 50 1.41 -0.64 -5.74
N ASP A 51 1.29 0.60 -6.21
CA ASP A 51 1.29 0.93 -7.62
C ASP A 51 2.71 1.27 -8.08
N ILE A 52 3.14 0.64 -9.18
CA ILE A 52 4.38 0.97 -9.89
C ILE A 52 4.00 1.66 -11.20
N MET A 53 4.25 2.96 -11.29
CA MET A 53 4.00 3.77 -12.48
C MET A 53 5.21 3.69 -13.43
N TYR A 54 4.97 3.63 -14.74
CA TYR A 54 6.06 3.64 -15.71
C TYR A 54 6.73 5.03 -15.74
N GLY A 55 8.07 5.07 -15.73
CA GLY A 55 8.85 6.31 -15.72
C GLY A 55 9.01 7.00 -14.36
N GLU A 56 8.09 6.79 -13.41
CA GLU A 56 8.16 7.38 -12.05
C GLU A 56 8.56 6.37 -10.97
N GLY A 57 8.29 5.07 -11.16
CA GLY A 57 8.55 4.04 -10.18
C GLY A 57 7.42 3.89 -9.15
N ILE A 58 7.77 3.62 -7.89
CA ILE A 58 6.78 3.34 -6.83
C ILE A 58 6.03 4.63 -6.45
N SER A 59 4.70 4.59 -6.53
CA SER A 59 3.86 5.75 -6.21
C SER A 59 3.67 5.90 -4.70
N LYS A 60 4.62 6.58 -4.04
CA LYS A 60 4.53 6.89 -2.59
C LYS A 60 3.23 7.57 -2.20
N VAL A 61 2.74 8.48 -3.04
CA VAL A 61 1.54 9.27 -2.78
C VAL A 61 0.27 8.42 -2.87
N GLY A 62 0.23 7.45 -3.79
CA GLY A 62 -0.87 6.48 -3.87
C GLY A 62 -0.95 5.62 -2.61
N GLU A 63 0.20 5.11 -2.15
CA GLU A 63 0.27 4.30 -0.93
C GLU A 63 -0.10 5.10 0.32
N LEU A 64 0.33 6.36 0.40
CA LEU A 64 -0.02 7.25 1.50
C LEU A 64 -1.53 7.44 1.64
N LEU A 65 -2.24 7.56 0.52
CA LEU A 65 -3.70 7.69 0.52
C LEU A 65 -4.37 6.39 1.01
N ASP A 66 -3.92 5.23 0.51
CA ASP A 66 -4.48 3.93 0.90
C ASP A 66 -4.24 3.61 2.37
N LEU A 67 -3.02 3.86 2.85
CA LEU A 67 -2.68 3.71 4.26
C LEU A 67 -3.40 4.74 5.13
N GLY A 68 -3.57 5.96 4.64
CA GLY A 68 -4.33 7.02 5.31
C GLY A 68 -5.79 6.64 5.53
N VAL A 69 -6.43 6.03 4.54
CA VAL A 69 -7.82 5.53 4.66
C VAL A 69 -7.88 4.34 5.62
N LYS A 70 -6.95 3.38 5.52
CA LYS A 70 -6.88 2.22 6.43
C LYS A 70 -6.63 2.64 7.88
N ALA A 71 -5.84 3.68 8.09
CA ALA A 71 -5.53 4.24 9.41
C ALA A 71 -6.63 5.19 9.94
N ALA A 72 -7.72 5.39 9.20
CA ALA A 72 -8.79 6.37 9.49
C ALA A 72 -8.29 7.82 9.66
N VAL A 73 -7.12 8.14 9.10
CA VAL A 73 -6.56 9.51 9.05
C VAL A 73 -7.17 10.30 7.89
N VAL A 74 -7.49 9.61 6.79
CA VAL A 74 -8.16 10.16 5.62
C VAL A 74 -9.56 9.57 5.53
N GLU A 75 -10.57 10.43 5.46
CA GLU A 75 -11.96 10.01 5.33
C GLU A 75 -12.32 9.82 3.85
N LYS A 76 -12.96 8.69 3.55
CA LYS A 76 -13.47 8.38 2.23
C LYS A 76 -15.00 8.44 2.22
N SER A 77 -15.57 9.51 1.67
CA SER A 77 -17.02 9.66 1.47
C SER A 77 -17.39 9.30 0.02
N GLY A 78 -17.57 8.00 -0.23
CA GLY A 78 -17.85 7.49 -1.57
C GLY A 78 -16.63 7.66 -2.50
N ALA A 79 -16.75 8.54 -3.49
CA ALA A 79 -15.66 8.88 -4.40
C ALA A 79 -14.77 10.05 -3.90
N TRP A 80 -15.14 10.72 -2.81
CA TRP A 80 -14.40 11.86 -2.29
C TRP A 80 -13.44 11.46 -1.17
N PHE A 81 -12.24 12.05 -1.20
CA PHE A 81 -11.25 11.97 -0.13
C PHE A 81 -11.16 13.29 0.61
N SER A 82 -11.18 13.22 1.94
CA SER A 82 -11.09 14.36 2.84
C SER A 82 -10.04 14.11 3.91
N TYR A 83 -9.32 15.15 4.30
CA TYR A 83 -8.39 15.13 5.42
C TYR A 83 -8.66 16.36 6.29
N ASP A 84 -8.91 16.14 7.58
CA ASP A 84 -9.14 17.19 8.57
C ASP A 84 -10.19 18.23 8.13
N SER A 85 -11.34 17.74 7.65
CA SER A 85 -12.43 18.54 7.06
C SER A 85 -12.11 19.28 5.74
N GLN A 86 -10.90 19.19 5.22
CA GLN A 86 -10.53 19.71 3.91
C GLN A 86 -10.74 18.63 2.82
N ARG A 87 -11.39 19.01 1.72
CA ARG A 87 -11.54 18.13 0.55
C ARG A 87 -10.24 18.06 -0.24
N ILE A 88 -9.67 16.87 -0.34
CA ILE A 88 -8.45 16.59 -1.11
C ILE A 88 -8.80 16.47 -2.60
N GLY A 89 -9.84 15.70 -2.92
CA GLY A 89 -10.25 15.51 -4.30
C GLY A 89 -11.24 14.37 -4.50
N GLN A 90 -11.81 14.32 -5.71
CA GLN A 90 -12.69 13.25 -6.15
C GLN A 90 -11.89 12.20 -6.93
N GLY A 91 -11.88 10.97 -6.44
CA GLY A 91 -11.17 9.85 -7.06
C GLY A 91 -9.69 9.78 -6.69
N ARG A 92 -9.11 8.60 -6.91
CA ARG A 92 -7.73 8.27 -6.51
C ARG A 92 -6.70 9.13 -7.23
N GLU A 93 -6.84 9.35 -8.54
CA GLU A 93 -5.85 10.13 -9.31
C GLU A 93 -5.85 11.61 -8.95
N ASN A 94 -7.02 12.24 -8.81
CA ASN A 94 -7.07 13.65 -8.39
C ASN A 94 -6.53 13.84 -6.97
N ALA A 95 -6.81 12.90 -6.06
CA ALA A 95 -6.24 12.94 -4.72
C ALA A 95 -4.71 12.78 -4.74
N LYS A 96 -4.17 11.91 -5.61
CA LYS A 96 -2.72 11.79 -5.82
C LYS A 96 -2.10 13.08 -6.34
N GLN A 97 -2.73 13.70 -7.35
CA GLN A 97 -2.24 14.96 -7.90
C GLN A 97 -2.24 16.07 -6.86
N PHE A 98 -3.34 16.21 -6.11
CA PHE A 98 -3.45 17.21 -5.04
C PHE A 98 -2.35 17.05 -3.98
N LEU A 99 -2.07 15.81 -3.55
CA LEU A 99 -1.02 15.52 -2.56
C LEU A 99 0.41 15.71 -3.12
N ARG A 100 0.61 15.54 -4.43
CA ARG A 100 1.89 15.89 -5.09
C ARG A 100 2.12 17.40 -5.07
N ASP A 101 1.06 18.17 -5.33
CA ASP A 101 1.12 19.63 -5.36
C ASP A 101 1.25 20.22 -3.94
N HIS A 102 0.69 19.56 -2.92
CA HIS A 102 0.70 19.99 -1.51
C HIS A 102 1.58 19.09 -0.64
N ARG A 103 2.90 19.15 -0.84
CA ARG A 103 3.88 18.30 -0.15
C ARG A 103 3.84 18.41 1.38
N THR A 104 3.56 19.60 1.92
CA THR A 104 3.44 19.81 3.37
C THR A 104 2.29 19.02 3.99
N LEU A 105 1.17 18.91 3.27
CA LEU A 105 0.01 18.14 3.70
C LEU A 105 0.28 16.64 3.57
N ALA A 106 0.97 16.21 2.51
CA ALA A 106 1.41 14.82 2.37
C ALA A 106 2.35 14.40 3.51
N ASP A 107 3.33 15.24 3.88
CA ASP A 107 4.25 14.96 4.99
C ASP A 107 3.50 14.89 6.34
N ALA A 108 2.51 15.77 6.56
CA ALA A 108 1.67 15.74 7.76
C ALA A 108 0.81 14.46 7.85
N ILE A 109 0.26 13.99 6.72
CA ILE A 109 -0.45 12.71 6.67
C ILE A 109 0.52 11.55 6.93
N GLU A 110 1.73 11.59 6.37
CA GLU A 110 2.72 10.52 6.57
C GLU A 110 3.12 10.37 8.04
N VAL A 111 3.33 11.47 8.75
CA VAL A 111 3.64 11.45 10.19
C VAL A 111 2.49 10.80 10.96
N LYS A 112 1.25 11.26 10.76
CA LYS A 112 0.08 10.68 11.43
C LYS A 112 -0.10 9.20 11.12
N VAL A 113 0.06 8.80 9.86
CA VAL A 113 -0.04 7.38 9.45
C VAL A 113 1.04 6.53 10.12
N ARG A 114 2.27 7.05 10.26
CA ARG A 114 3.36 6.37 10.97
C ARG A 114 3.11 6.28 12.47
N GLU A 115 2.52 7.29 13.10
CA GLU A 115 2.13 7.23 14.51
C GLU A 115 1.05 6.18 14.76
N HIS A 116 0.08 6.05 13.84
CA HIS A 116 -0.94 5.01 13.86
C HIS A 116 -0.44 3.63 13.37
N SER A 117 0.83 3.50 12.98
CA SER A 117 1.37 2.26 12.38
C SER A 117 1.30 1.04 13.28
N GLY A 118 1.26 1.20 14.61
CA GLY A 118 1.02 0.10 15.56
C GLY A 118 -0.37 -0.53 15.38
N VAL A 119 -1.39 0.27 15.05
CA VAL A 119 -2.74 -0.20 14.74
C VAL A 119 -2.79 -0.83 13.35
N ILE A 120 -2.12 -0.21 12.36
CA ILE A 120 -2.02 -0.72 10.98
C ILE A 120 -1.33 -2.10 10.96
N ALA A 121 -0.28 -2.29 11.76
CA ALA A 121 0.43 -3.55 11.86
C ALA A 121 -0.46 -4.70 12.37
N ASN A 122 -1.41 -4.41 13.27
CA ASN A 122 -2.39 -5.38 13.75
C ASN A 122 -3.50 -5.64 12.72
N THR A 123 -4.02 -4.60 12.05
CA THR A 123 -5.03 -4.78 11.00
C THR A 123 -4.49 -5.55 9.79
N MET A 124 -3.22 -5.36 9.42
CA MET A 124 -2.59 -6.12 8.33
C MET A 124 -2.30 -7.59 8.71
N LEU A 125 -2.19 -7.91 10.00
CA LEU A 125 -2.04 -9.29 10.48
C LEU A 125 -3.38 -10.03 10.38
N THR A 126 -4.48 -9.44 10.84
CA THR A 126 -5.79 -10.11 10.84
C THR A 126 -6.30 -10.42 9.44
N THR A 127 -6.07 -9.55 8.46
CA THR A 127 -6.46 -9.83 7.07
C THR A 127 -5.64 -10.95 6.43
N ALA A 128 -4.41 -11.19 6.89
CA ALA A 128 -3.57 -12.26 6.34
C ALA A 128 -4.08 -13.64 6.76
N ASP A 129 -4.52 -13.79 8.01
CA ASP A 129 -5.10 -15.03 8.53
C ASP A 129 -6.42 -15.38 7.81
N ASP A 130 -7.32 -14.41 7.61
CA ASP A 130 -8.59 -14.62 6.91
C ASP A 130 -8.42 -15.01 5.42
N THR A 131 -7.38 -14.49 4.77
CA THR A 131 -7.12 -14.80 3.34
C THR A 131 -6.47 -16.18 3.19
N GLU A 132 -5.62 -16.60 4.14
CA GLU A 132 -4.99 -17.92 4.13
C GLU A 132 -5.98 -19.03 4.52
N GLU A 133 -6.95 -18.78 5.41
CA GLU A 133 -8.05 -19.72 5.67
C GLU A 133 -9.00 -19.87 4.46
N ALA A 134 -9.26 -18.79 3.72
CA ALA A 134 -10.10 -18.85 2.51
C ALA A 134 -9.42 -19.59 1.34
N GLU A 135 -8.11 -19.41 1.13
CA GLU A 135 -7.34 -20.12 0.08
C GLU A 135 -7.07 -21.60 0.43
N ALA A 136 -7.13 -21.99 1.72
CA ALA A 136 -6.95 -23.38 2.14
C ALA A 136 -8.25 -24.20 2.17
N ALA A 137 -9.41 -23.53 2.10
CA ALA A 137 -10.74 -24.14 2.12
C ALA A 137 -11.34 -24.37 0.71
N GLU A 138 -10.63 -23.96 -0.35
CA GLU A 138 -10.93 -24.24 -1.77
C GLU A 138 -9.97 -25.31 -2.33
#